data_AF-A6LM11-F1
#
_entry.id   AF-A6LM11-F1
#
_cell.length_a   1.000
_cell.length_b   1.000
_cell.length_c   1.000
_cell.angle_alpha   90.00
_cell.angle_beta   90.00
_cell.angle_gamma   90.00
#
_symmetry.space_group_name_H-M   'P 1'
#
loop_
_entity.id
_entity.type
_entity.pdbx_description
1 polymer ?
#
loop_
_entity_poly.entity_id
_entity_poly.type
_entity_poly.pdbx_seq_one_letter_code
_entity_poly.pdbx_strand_id
1 'polypeptide(L)'
;MEDKEHCCAECFKDEYIRNFIIQEGKKGKCDVCGRDNVFVVSFDLVADFIIEGFRRAYETLENEGFWHPEEKRYCDPVTGNDLGQSMFEALYYVEEIFSDDLEEVLKL
;
A
#
# COMPACT_ATOMS: atom_id res chain seq x y z
N MET A 1 -17.82 23.39 2.55
CA MET A 1 -16.53 22.90 2.00
C MET A 1 -16.95 22.07 0.80
N GLU A 2 -16.53 22.40 -0.42
CA GLU A 2 -16.88 21.55 -1.57
C GLU A 2 -16.25 20.18 -1.34
N ASP A 3 -17.09 19.15 -1.29
CA ASP A 3 -16.63 17.76 -1.21
C ASP A 3 -15.93 17.45 -2.54
N LYS A 4 -14.61 17.25 -2.49
CA LYS A 4 -13.85 16.82 -3.65
C LYS A 4 -14.13 15.34 -3.83
N GLU A 5 -14.81 14.99 -4.92
CA GLU A 5 -15.23 13.61 -5.16
C GLU A 5 -14.31 12.90 -6.16
N HIS A 6 -13.69 13.64 -7.09
CA HIS A 6 -12.96 13.07 -8.21
C HIS A 6 -11.54 13.61 -8.40
N CYS A 7 -10.61 12.71 -8.72
CA CYS A 7 -9.21 13.05 -9.00
C CYS A 7 -8.76 12.49 -10.37
N CYS A 8 -7.75 13.12 -10.97
CA CYS A 8 -7.18 12.70 -12.26
C CYS A 8 -5.76 12.13 -12.08
N ALA A 9 -5.29 11.39 -13.09
CA ALA A 9 -3.97 10.77 -13.09
C ALA A 9 -2.82 11.76 -12.83
N GLU A 10 -2.93 13.00 -13.30
CA GLU A 10 -1.90 14.03 -13.14
C GLU A 10 -1.73 14.52 -11.69
N CYS A 11 -2.62 14.13 -10.78
CA CYS A 11 -2.47 14.43 -9.35
C CYS A 11 -1.55 13.43 -8.64
N PHE A 12 -1.11 12.36 -9.30
CA PHE A 12 -0.33 11.28 -8.72
C PHE A 12 1.02 11.11 -9.45
N LYS A 13 2.05 10.77 -8.69
CA LYS A 13 3.38 10.44 -9.24
C LYS A 13 3.52 8.96 -9.58
N ASP A 14 2.84 8.10 -8.82
CA ASP A 14 2.87 6.65 -8.98
C ASP A 14 2.26 6.21 -10.33
N GLU A 15 3.00 5.42 -11.10
CA GLU A 15 2.59 5.01 -12.45
C GLU A 15 1.41 4.02 -12.45
N TYR A 16 1.28 3.19 -11.42
CA TYR A 16 0.17 2.24 -11.31
C TYR A 16 -1.14 2.95 -11.05
N ILE A 17 -1.16 3.90 -10.11
CA ILE A 17 -2.33 4.74 -9.84
C ILE A 17 -2.68 5.57 -11.09
N ARG A 18 -1.68 6.14 -11.77
CA ARG A 18 -1.92 6.89 -13.02
C ARG A 18 -2.59 6.03 -14.09
N ASN A 19 -2.07 4.82 -14.33
CA ASN A 19 -2.61 3.90 -15.33
C ASN A 19 -4.01 3.42 -14.95
N PHE A 20 -4.25 3.12 -13.67
CA PHE A 20 -5.57 2.76 -13.16
C PHE A 20 -6.61 3.84 -13.47
N ILE A 21 -6.31 5.10 -13.19
CA ILE A 21 -7.22 6.23 -13.46
C ILE A 21 -7.48 6.39 -14.97
N ILE A 22 -6.48 6.14 -15.83
CA ILE A 22 -6.64 6.23 -17.29
C ILE A 22 -7.52 5.09 -17.82
N GLN A 23 -7.44 3.89 -17.24
CA GLN A 23 -8.18 2.71 -17.68
C GLN A 23 -9.63 2.71 -17.21
N GLU A 24 -9.87 3.02 -15.93
CA GLU A 24 -11.20 2.95 -15.30
C GLU A 24 -11.94 4.29 -15.34
N GLY A 25 -11.21 5.39 -15.55
CA GLY A 25 -11.74 6.74 -15.49
C GLY A 25 -12.60 7.13 -16.68
N LYS A 26 -13.41 8.17 -16.47
CA LYS A 26 -14.20 8.82 -17.51
C LYS A 26 -13.73 10.26 -17.71
N LYS A 27 -13.97 10.83 -18.88
CA LYS A 27 -13.63 12.24 -19.14
C LYS A 27 -14.50 13.15 -18.29
N GLY A 28 -13.87 14.07 -17.56
CA GLY A 28 -14.53 15.04 -16.71
C GLY A 28 -13.58 16.09 -16.15
N LYS A 29 -14.06 16.82 -15.16
CA LYS A 29 -13.30 17.83 -14.42
C LYS A 29 -12.74 17.24 -13.13
N CYS A 30 -11.48 17.53 -12.84
CA CYS A 30 -10.81 17.11 -11.62
C CYS A 30 -11.07 18.11 -10.48
N ASP A 31 -11.54 17.64 -9.33
CA ASP A 31 -11.82 18.48 -8.15
C ASP A 31 -10.54 18.86 -7.38
N VAL A 32 -9.43 18.20 -7.67
CA VAL A 32 -8.13 18.44 -7.02
C VAL A 32 -7.35 19.54 -7.72
N CYS A 33 -7.07 19.36 -9.02
CA CYS A 33 -6.25 20.29 -9.79
C CYS A 33 -7.06 21.22 -10.71
N GLY A 34 -8.38 21.05 -10.78
CA GLY A 34 -9.28 21.91 -11.56
C GLY A 34 -9.25 21.71 -13.07
N ARG A 35 -8.40 20.83 -13.61
CA ARG A 35 -8.32 20.53 -15.05
C ARG A 35 -9.61 19.89 -15.55
N ASP A 36 -10.00 20.26 -16.76
CA ASP A 36 -11.19 19.74 -17.46
C ASP A 36 -10.79 18.82 -18.61
N ASN A 37 -11.72 17.98 -19.06
CA ASN A 37 -11.54 16.98 -20.12
C ASN A 37 -10.37 16.01 -19.88
N VAL A 38 -10.13 15.67 -18.61
CA VAL A 38 -9.15 14.67 -18.16
C VAL A 38 -9.86 13.40 -17.69
N PHE A 39 -9.15 12.27 -17.67
CA PHE A 39 -9.70 11.06 -17.06
C PHE A 39 -9.76 11.25 -15.54
N VAL A 40 -10.95 11.04 -14.97
CA VAL A 40 -11.22 11.15 -13.55
C VAL A 40 -11.92 9.92 -13.02
N VAL A 41 -11.66 9.61 -11.77
CA VAL A 41 -12.30 8.56 -10.96
C VAL A 41 -12.62 9.11 -9.57
N SER A 42 -13.51 8.44 -8.84
CA SER A 42 -13.81 8.83 -7.46
C SER A 42 -12.64 8.53 -6.53
N PHE A 43 -12.53 9.28 -5.43
CA PHE A 43 -11.53 9.01 -4.40
C PHE A 43 -11.68 7.63 -3.77
N ASP A 44 -12.91 7.19 -3.50
CA ASP A 44 -13.19 5.86 -2.93
C ASP A 44 -12.58 4.76 -3.80
N LEU A 45 -12.74 4.87 -5.12
CA LEU A 45 -12.22 3.87 -6.06
C LEU A 45 -10.68 3.86 -6.11
N VAL A 46 -10.03 5.02 -5.98
CA VAL A 46 -8.56 5.10 -5.88
C VAL A 46 -8.08 4.54 -4.55
N ALA A 47 -8.76 4.83 -3.45
CA ALA A 47 -8.43 4.30 -2.13
C ALA A 47 -8.52 2.78 -2.13
N ASP A 48 -9.60 2.21 -2.68
CA ASP A 48 -9.78 0.77 -2.82
C ASP A 48 -8.65 0.14 -3.65
N PHE A 49 -8.26 0.75 -4.77
CA PHE A 49 -7.15 0.28 -5.59
C PHE A 49 -5.82 0.26 -4.83
N ILE A 50 -5.52 1.32 -4.06
CA ILE A 50 -4.30 1.39 -3.26
C ILE A 50 -4.32 0.32 -2.16
N ILE A 51 -5.42 0.22 -1.40
CA ILE A 51 -5.57 -0.76 -0.31
C ILE A 51 -5.43 -2.19 -0.85
N GLU A 52 -6.05 -2.49 -1.99
CA GLU A 52 -5.96 -3.79 -2.63
C GLU A 52 -4.54 -4.06 -3.14
N GLY A 53 -3.85 -3.05 -3.67
CA GLY A 53 -2.44 -3.14 -4.06
C GLY A 53 -1.54 -3.49 -2.88
N PHE A 54 -1.74 -2.83 -1.73
CA PHE A 54 -1.08 -3.20 -0.48
C PHE A 54 -1.43 -4.63 -0.08
N ARG A 55 -2.72 -4.99 0.00
CA ARG A 55 -3.11 -6.36 0.38
C ARG A 55 -2.46 -7.42 -0.48
N ARG A 56 -2.38 -7.24 -1.81
CA ARG A 56 -1.72 -8.19 -2.72
C ARG A 56 -0.21 -8.23 -2.53
N ALA A 57 0.44 -7.08 -2.38
CA ALA A 57 1.88 -7.03 -2.14
C ALA A 57 2.27 -7.73 -0.82
N TYR A 58 1.35 -7.74 0.15
CA TYR A 58 1.55 -8.28 1.50
C TYR A 58 0.68 -9.50 1.81
N GLU A 59 0.04 -10.12 0.82
CA GLU A 59 -0.93 -11.21 1.00
C GLU A 59 -0.27 -12.45 1.64
N THR A 60 1.01 -12.67 1.32
CA THR A 60 1.85 -13.74 1.91
C THR A 60 2.55 -13.31 3.20
N LEU A 61 2.45 -12.03 3.57
CA LEU A 61 3.06 -11.44 4.75
C LEU A 61 2.06 -11.30 5.90
N GLU A 62 0.82 -11.81 5.78
CA GLU A 62 -0.03 -12.11 6.94
C GLU A 62 0.70 -13.09 7.86
N ASN A 63 1.52 -12.54 8.75
CA ASN A 63 2.28 -13.30 9.73
C ASN A 63 1.32 -13.72 10.84
N GLU A 64 0.60 -14.80 10.57
CA GLU A 64 0.22 -15.76 11.59
C GLU A 64 1.42 -16.64 12.00
N GLY A 65 2.64 -16.33 11.51
CA GLY A 65 3.87 -17.02 11.86
C GLY A 65 4.33 -16.76 13.29
N PHE A 66 4.76 -17.81 13.99
CA PHE A 66 5.43 -17.68 15.28
C PHE A 66 6.94 -17.55 15.08
N TRP A 67 7.57 -16.61 15.79
CA TRP A 67 9.03 -16.44 15.78
C TRP A 67 9.71 -17.61 16.51
N HIS A 68 10.59 -18.34 15.83
CA HIS A 68 11.36 -19.44 16.43
C HIS A 68 12.73 -18.93 16.93
N PRO A 69 12.88 -18.60 18.23
CA PRO A 69 14.04 -17.85 18.73
C PRO A 69 15.37 -18.60 18.59
N GLU A 70 15.35 -19.94 18.62
CA GLU A 70 16.55 -20.75 18.47
C GLU A 70 17.06 -20.79 17.02
N GLU A 71 16.14 -20.76 16.04
CA GLU A 71 16.46 -20.85 14.62
C GLU A 71 16.48 -19.49 13.92
N LYS A 72 16.02 -18.44 14.63
CA LYS A 72 15.95 -17.04 14.17
C LYS A 72 15.21 -16.89 12.83
N ARG A 73 14.04 -17.51 12.73
CA ARG A 73 13.15 -17.44 11.56
C ARG A 73 11.68 -17.43 11.97
N TYR A 74 10.82 -16.95 11.08
CA TYR A 74 9.37 -17.08 11.23
C TYR A 74 8.90 -18.42 10.68
N CYS A 75 8.04 -19.09 11.44
CA CYS A 75 7.51 -20.40 11.07
C CYS A 75 5.99 -20.37 10.97
N ASP A 76 5.46 -21.08 9.98
CA ASP A 76 4.02 -21.41 9.91
C ASP A 76 3.62 -22.16 11.20
N PRO A 77 2.58 -21.70 11.91
CA PRO A 77 2.19 -22.28 13.21
C PRO A 77 1.57 -23.68 13.08
N VAL A 78 1.13 -24.07 11.89
CA VAL A 78 0.50 -25.36 11.58
C VAL A 78 1.52 -26.34 10.99
N THR A 79 2.35 -25.87 10.05
CA THR A 79 3.26 -26.73 9.28
C THR A 79 4.70 -26.67 9.74
N GLY A 80 5.11 -25.63 10.48
CA GLY A 80 6.50 -25.38 10.91
C GLY A 80 7.45 -24.93 9.80
N ASN A 81 6.93 -24.78 8.57
CA ASN A 81 7.71 -24.34 7.42
C ASN A 81 8.21 -22.91 7.59
N ASP A 82 9.36 -22.62 7.00
CA ASP A 82 9.94 -21.29 6.97
C ASP A 82 9.06 -20.35 6.13
N LEU A 83 8.62 -19.25 6.74
CA LEU A 83 7.82 -18.21 6.09
C LEU A 83 8.69 -17.10 5.49
N GLY A 84 10.00 -17.10 5.76
CA GLY A 84 10.90 -16.03 5.34
C GLY A 84 10.77 -14.79 6.23
N GLN A 85 10.72 -13.61 5.61
CA GLN A 85 10.66 -12.32 6.30
C GLN A 85 9.24 -12.00 6.76
N SER A 86 9.11 -11.34 7.91
CA SER A 86 7.81 -10.85 8.37
C SER A 86 7.35 -9.60 7.59
N MET A 87 6.04 -9.29 7.60
CA MET A 87 5.50 -8.03 7.08
C MET A 87 6.21 -6.84 7.71
N PHE A 88 6.42 -6.91 9.02
CA PHE A 88 7.11 -5.85 9.74
C PHE A 88 8.52 -5.63 9.19
N GLU A 89 9.30 -6.70 8.99
CA GLU A 89 10.65 -6.60 8.43
C GLU A 89 10.66 -6.11 6.98
N ALA A 90 9.72 -6.54 6.14
CA ALA A 90 9.60 -6.05 4.76
C ALA A 90 9.28 -4.54 4.74
N LEU A 91 8.28 -4.12 5.52
CA LEU A 91 7.88 -2.71 5.62
C LEU A 91 8.99 -1.83 6.22
N TYR A 92 9.75 -2.37 7.18
CA TYR A 92 10.80 -1.63 7.88
C TYR A 92 12.12 -1.58 7.10
N TYR A 93 12.63 -2.74 6.66
CA TYR A 93 13.98 -2.84 6.07
C TYR A 93 14.00 -2.81 4.54
N VAL A 94 12.93 -3.24 3.85
CA VAL A 94 12.91 -3.28 2.38
C VAL A 94 12.30 -2.01 1.81
N GLU A 95 11.18 -1.60 2.38
CA GLU A 95 10.38 -0.48 1.87
C GLU A 95 10.67 0.84 2.60
N GLU A 96 11.48 0.79 3.68
CA GLU A 96 11.91 1.93 4.48
C GLU A 96 10.75 2.88 4.84
N ILE A 97 9.58 2.31 5.13
CA ILE A 97 8.33 3.08 5.28
C ILE A 97 8.35 3.89 6.58
N PHE A 98 9.07 3.40 7.58
CA PHE A 98 9.22 4.08 8.87
C PHE A 98 10.45 4.98 8.85
N SER A 99 10.28 6.22 9.34
CA SER A 99 11.40 7.14 9.55
C SER A 99 12.29 6.71 10.71
N ASP A 100 13.55 7.16 10.71
CA ASP A 100 14.56 6.93 11.76
C ASP A 100 14.05 7.16 13.20
N ASP A 101 13.04 8.01 13.39
CA ASP A 101 12.41 8.28 14.70
C ASP A 101 11.73 7.05 15.34
N LEU A 102 11.46 5.96 14.59
CA LEU A 102 10.87 4.74 15.14
C LEU A 102 11.91 3.79 15.79
N GLU A 103 13.20 3.97 15.50
CA GLU A 103 14.29 3.13 16.06
C GLU A 103 14.35 3.19 17.60
N GLU A 104 13.90 4.29 18.21
CA GLU A 104 13.88 4.44 19.66
C GLU A 104 12.81 3.57 20.34
N VAL A 105 11.74 3.19 19.63
CA VAL A 105 10.61 2.43 20.18
C VAL A 105 10.89 0.92 20.24
N LEU A 106 11.77 0.42 19.37
CA LEU A 106 12.04 -1.03 19.22
C LEU A 106 13.17 -1.57 20.10
N LYS A 107 13.77 -0.75 20.97
CA LYS A 107 14.80 -1.17 21.96
C LYS A 107 14.21 -1.92 23.17
N LEU A 108 13.29 -2.87 22.96
CA LEU A 108 12.72 -3.75 23.99
C LEU A 108 13.34 -5.15 23.95
#